data_AF-A0A146K6E7-F1
#
_entry.id   AF-A0A146K6E7-F1
#
_cell.length_a   1.000
_cell.length_b   1.000
_cell.length_c   1.000
_cell.angle_alpha   90.00
_cell.angle_beta   90.00
_cell.angle_gamma   90.00
#
_symmetry.space_group_name_H-M   'P 1'
#
loop_
_entity.id
_entity.type
_entity.pdbx_description
1 polymer ?
#
loop_
_entity_poly.entity_id
_entity_poly.type
_entity_poly.pdbx_seq_one_letter_code
_entity_poly.pdbx_strand_id
1 'polypeptide(L)'
;TFPSFDTQNIIQHSQLVPNLPLSVHQLTNEQQMHFQMLDQDNSGTIDVIDLIQFYQQYDFNERSARLLLLSLTDKPHIDQETFPLFDYYIKQFSKSFQQFNVMQLNQDQIEMALKSMNFMLQKNQINILTKKYGVDDKANFGQFVAICAYLLLCQRIVKKFDKGSGKITLDLQGVVNLGMWFV
;
A
#
# COMPACT_ATOMS: atom_id res chain seq x y z
N THR A 1 -6.09 3.69 31.83
CA THR A 1 -4.89 2.83 31.85
C THR A 1 -4.72 2.27 30.46
N PHE A 2 -3.68 2.71 29.74
CA PHE A 2 -3.37 2.18 28.40
C PHE A 2 -2.87 0.73 28.53
N PRO A 3 -3.29 -0.20 27.66
CA PRO A 3 -2.77 -1.55 27.69
C PRO A 3 -1.30 -1.57 27.27
N SER A 4 -0.49 -2.24 28.09
CA SER A 4 0.90 -2.59 27.83
C SER A 4 1.00 -3.44 26.57
N PHE A 5 1.78 -3.00 25.58
CA PHE A 5 2.15 -3.82 24.43
C PHE A 5 3.35 -4.70 24.81
N ASP A 6 3.13 -6.00 24.95
CA ASP A 6 4.20 -6.99 25.13
C ASP A 6 5.10 -7.03 23.89
N THR A 7 6.35 -6.56 24.03
CA THR A 7 7.33 -6.35 22.96
C THR A 7 8.22 -7.56 22.65
N GLN A 8 7.86 -8.79 23.04
CA GLN A 8 8.80 -9.92 22.98
C GLN A 8 8.91 -10.68 21.64
N ASN A 9 8.35 -10.19 20.52
CA ASN A 9 8.47 -10.87 19.21
C ASN A 9 9.01 -10.00 18.06
N ILE A 10 9.69 -8.89 18.35
CA ILE A 10 10.08 -7.89 17.32
C ILE A 10 11.42 -8.21 16.62
N ILE A 11 12.18 -9.21 17.08
CA ILE A 11 13.54 -9.45 16.58
C ILE A 11 13.57 -10.42 15.39
N GLN A 12 12.92 -10.08 14.27
CA GLN A 12 13.23 -10.63 12.92
C GLN A 12 12.97 -9.65 11.76
N HIS A 13 12.75 -8.35 12.02
CA HIS A 13 12.29 -7.39 11.01
C HIS A 13 13.39 -6.66 10.21
N SER A 14 14.30 -7.38 9.57
CA SER A 14 15.32 -6.77 8.70
C SER A 14 15.37 -7.28 7.25
N GLN A 15 14.33 -7.99 6.77
CA GLN A 15 14.22 -8.38 5.34
C GLN A 15 12.82 -8.14 4.76
N LEU A 16 12.26 -6.94 4.94
CA LEU A 16 10.89 -6.61 4.50
C LEU A 16 10.81 -5.85 3.17
N VAL A 17 11.85 -5.93 2.33
CA VAL A 17 11.73 -5.55 0.91
C VAL A 17 12.33 -6.68 0.10
N PRO A 18 11.61 -7.27 -0.87
CA PRO A 18 12.30 -7.96 -1.95
C PRO A 18 13.30 -6.99 -2.58
N ASN A 19 14.49 -7.46 -2.95
CA ASN A 19 15.45 -6.67 -3.71
C ASN A 19 14.74 -6.09 -4.94
N LEU A 20 14.34 -4.82 -4.86
CA LEU A 20 13.79 -4.09 -5.99
C LEU A 20 14.89 -4.06 -7.06
N PRO A 21 14.59 -4.35 -8.33
CA PRO A 21 15.57 -4.17 -9.39
C PRO A 21 16.07 -2.73 -9.35
N LEU A 22 17.39 -2.59 -9.17
CA LEU A 22 18.12 -1.33 -9.16
C LEU A 22 17.73 -0.52 -10.40
N SER A 23 17.12 0.65 -10.20
CA SER A 23 17.08 1.81 -11.09
C SER A 23 17.36 1.51 -12.58
N VAL A 24 16.43 0.83 -13.25
CA VAL A 24 16.47 0.73 -14.71
C VAL A 24 15.84 2.02 -15.22
N HIS A 25 16.63 2.90 -15.83
CA HIS A 25 16.18 4.21 -16.33
C HIS A 25 15.15 4.12 -17.47
N GLN A 26 14.69 2.91 -17.82
CA GLN A 26 13.74 2.65 -18.89
C GLN A 26 12.75 1.59 -18.44
N LEU A 27 11.46 1.87 -18.65
CA LEU A 27 10.38 0.91 -18.48
C LEU A 27 10.60 -0.29 -19.42
N THR A 28 10.24 -1.49 -18.96
CA THR A 28 10.10 -2.61 -19.90
C THR A 28 8.97 -2.33 -20.90
N ASN A 29 8.96 -2.99 -22.05
CA ASN A 29 7.87 -2.82 -23.03
C ASN A 29 6.48 -3.06 -22.41
N GLU A 30 6.36 -4.06 -21.53
CA GLU A 30 5.12 -4.35 -20.81
C GLU A 30 4.73 -3.20 -19.87
N GLN A 31 5.70 -2.67 -19.11
CA GLN A 31 5.47 -1.53 -18.23
C GLN A 31 5.13 -0.27 -19.02
N GLN A 32 5.76 -0.05 -20.17
CA GLN A 32 5.47 1.10 -21.02
C GLN A 32 4.05 1.04 -21.60
N MET A 33 3.61 -0.14 -22.04
CA MET A 33 2.23 -0.35 -22.48
C MET A 33 1.24 -0.11 -21.32
N HIS A 34 1.52 -0.65 -20.13
CA HIS A 34 0.65 -0.46 -18.98
C HIS A 34 0.61 1.01 -18.52
N PHE A 35 1.74 1.71 -18.56
CA PHE A 35 1.81 3.15 -18.28
C PHE A 35 0.91 3.94 -19.23
N GLN A 36 1.00 3.70 -20.53
CA GLN A 36 0.17 4.37 -21.55
C GLN A 36 -1.32 4.02 -21.44
N MET A 37 -1.67 2.84 -20.91
CA MET A 37 -3.07 2.49 -20.64
C MET A 37 -3.66 3.28 -19.46
N LEU A 38 -2.81 3.67 -18.50
CA LEU A 38 -3.20 4.46 -17.34
C LEU A 38 -3.16 5.96 -17.63
N ASP A 39 -2.13 6.43 -18.35
CA ASP A 39 -1.94 7.82 -18.79
C ASP A 39 -2.86 8.14 -20.00
N GLN A 40 -4.17 8.22 -19.75
CA GLN A 40 -5.19 8.34 -20.80
C GLN A 40 -5.10 9.66 -21.58
N ASP A 41 -4.59 10.73 -20.95
CA ASP A 41 -4.42 12.04 -21.57
C ASP A 41 -3.03 12.25 -22.20
N ASN A 42 -2.13 11.26 -22.07
CA ASN A 42 -0.74 11.32 -22.51
C ASN A 42 0.03 12.50 -21.89
N SER A 43 -0.29 12.86 -20.65
CA SER A 43 0.43 13.89 -19.89
C SER A 43 1.87 13.50 -19.57
N GLY A 44 2.18 12.20 -19.63
CA GLY A 44 3.46 11.64 -19.19
C GLY A 44 3.49 11.36 -17.68
N THR A 45 2.34 11.46 -17.00
CA THR A 45 2.15 11.24 -15.57
C THR A 45 0.81 10.55 -15.31
N ILE A 46 0.70 9.81 -14.21
CA ILE A 46 -0.55 9.18 -13.78
C ILE A 46 -0.96 9.82 -12.46
N ASP A 47 -2.06 10.56 -12.49
CA ASP A 47 -2.64 11.23 -11.34
C ASP A 47 -3.67 10.35 -10.61
N VAL A 48 -4.15 10.84 -9.48
CA VAL A 48 -5.21 10.18 -8.69
C VAL A 48 -6.46 9.91 -9.54
N ILE A 49 -6.81 10.83 -10.44
CA ILE A 49 -8.00 10.73 -11.29
C ILE A 49 -7.86 9.55 -12.26
N ASP A 50 -6.70 9.38 -12.88
CA ASP A 50 -6.42 8.28 -13.80
C ASP A 50 -6.55 6.92 -13.11
N LEU A 51 -6.03 6.81 -11.88
CA LEU A 51 -6.16 5.60 -11.07
C LEU A 51 -7.63 5.28 -10.75
N ILE A 52 -8.45 6.28 -10.41
CA ILE A 52 -9.87 6.09 -10.12
C ILE A 52 -10.60 5.61 -11.38
N GLN A 53 -10.36 6.24 -12.53
CA GLN A 53 -11.01 5.90 -13.78
C GLN A 53 -10.64 4.50 -14.24
N PHE A 54 -9.34 4.16 -14.19
CA PHE A 54 -8.87 2.86 -14.63
C PHE A 54 -9.36 1.71 -13.74
N TYR A 55 -9.39 1.90 -12.42
CA TYR A 55 -9.85 0.89 -11.47
C TYR A 55 -11.32 1.06 -11.04
N GLN A 56 -12.12 1.81 -11.79
CA GLN A 56 -13.51 2.10 -11.44
C GLN A 56 -14.34 0.83 -11.20
N GLN A 57 -14.08 -0.23 -11.97
CA GLN A 57 -14.75 -1.53 -11.86
C GLN A 57 -14.51 -2.26 -10.53
N TYR A 58 -13.56 -1.81 -9.70
CA TYR A 58 -13.20 -2.41 -8.42
C TYR A 58 -13.60 -1.56 -7.21
N ASP A 59 -14.49 -0.59 -7.41
CA ASP A 59 -14.88 0.43 -6.41
C ASP A 59 -13.66 1.17 -5.82
N PHE A 60 -12.67 1.43 -6.67
CA PHE A 60 -11.45 2.12 -6.26
C PHE A 60 -11.70 3.62 -6.08
N ASN A 61 -12.08 4.00 -4.87
CA ASN A 61 -12.40 5.38 -4.54
C ASN A 61 -11.16 6.28 -4.44
N GLU A 62 -11.39 7.59 -4.45
CA GLU A 62 -10.34 8.62 -4.39
C GLU A 62 -9.41 8.45 -3.18
N ARG A 63 -9.95 8.07 -2.03
CA ARG A 63 -9.15 7.87 -0.82
C ARG A 63 -8.14 6.72 -1.00
N SER A 64 -8.55 5.62 -1.59
CA SER A 64 -7.68 4.47 -1.89
C SER A 64 -6.60 4.84 -2.91
N ALA A 65 -6.97 5.59 -3.96
CA ALA A 65 -6.03 6.07 -4.97
C ALA A 65 -4.98 7.02 -4.40
N ARG A 66 -5.39 8.01 -3.60
CA ARG A 66 -4.47 8.93 -2.89
C ARG A 66 -3.54 8.18 -1.96
N LEU A 67 -4.07 7.23 -1.18
CA LEU A 67 -3.27 6.46 -0.23
C LEU A 67 -2.24 5.58 -0.95
N LEU A 68 -2.61 5.00 -2.10
CA LEU A 68 -1.67 4.26 -2.94
C LEU A 68 -0.56 5.17 -3.46
N LEU A 69 -0.90 6.33 -4.03
CA LEU A 69 0.07 7.31 -4.51
C LEU A 69 1.06 7.73 -3.40
N LEU A 70 0.54 8.13 -2.24
CA LEU A 70 1.34 8.53 -1.07
C LEU A 70 2.21 7.38 -0.53
N SER A 71 1.80 6.13 -0.72
CA SER A 71 2.61 4.99 -0.31
C SER A 71 3.84 4.77 -1.19
N LEU A 72 3.87 5.36 -2.39
CA LEU A 72 4.88 5.15 -3.42
C LEU A 72 5.83 6.35 -3.59
N THR A 73 5.31 7.58 -3.54
CA THR A 73 6.08 8.79 -3.89
C THR A 73 5.67 10.01 -3.06
N ASP A 74 6.57 11.02 -3.01
CA ASP A 74 6.28 12.35 -2.46
C ASP A 74 5.75 13.31 -3.55
N LYS A 75 5.78 12.88 -4.84
CA LYS A 75 5.24 13.62 -5.98
C LYS A 75 3.69 13.51 -6.00
N PRO A 76 2.97 14.49 -6.56
CA PRO A 76 1.51 14.42 -6.69
C PRO A 76 1.02 13.44 -7.78
N HIS A 77 1.94 12.73 -8.44
CA HIS A 77 1.69 11.86 -9.58
C HIS A 77 2.71 10.71 -9.66
N ILE A 78 2.40 9.69 -10.44
CA ILE A 78 3.32 8.60 -10.79
C ILE A 78 3.91 8.92 -12.17
N ASP A 79 5.23 9.08 -12.23
CA ASP A 79 5.99 9.23 -13.47
C ASP A 79 6.63 7.89 -13.89
N GLN A 80 7.33 7.89 -15.02
CA GLN A 80 8.03 6.70 -15.53
C GLN A 80 9.10 6.17 -14.56
N GLU A 81 9.65 7.01 -13.68
CA GLU A 81 10.61 6.59 -12.65
C GLU A 81 9.92 5.80 -11.53
N THR A 82 8.75 6.27 -11.10
CA THR A 82 7.97 5.66 -10.00
C THR A 82 7.15 4.46 -10.48
N PHE A 83 6.78 4.42 -11.77
CA PHE A 83 5.86 3.44 -12.32
C PHE A 83 6.27 1.96 -12.12
N PRO A 84 7.55 1.55 -12.25
CA PRO A 84 7.93 0.16 -11.98
C PRO A 84 7.56 -0.31 -10.57
N LEU A 85 7.64 0.59 -9.59
CA LEU A 85 7.27 0.30 -8.21
C LEU A 85 5.74 0.16 -8.06
N PHE A 86 5.00 1.07 -8.70
CA PHE A 86 3.53 1.00 -8.75
C PHE A 86 3.06 -0.32 -9.39
N ASP A 87 3.56 -0.64 -10.58
CA ASP A 87 3.18 -1.82 -11.36
C ASP A 87 3.49 -3.11 -10.57
N TYR A 88 4.66 -3.15 -9.93
CA TYR A 88 5.03 -4.26 -9.05
C TYR A 88 3.99 -4.48 -7.94
N TYR A 89 3.66 -3.45 -7.18
CA TYR A 89 2.74 -3.60 -6.04
C TYR A 89 1.32 -3.93 -6.47
N ILE A 90 0.79 -3.28 -7.51
CA ILE A 90 -0.54 -3.61 -8.04
C ILE A 90 -0.60 -5.08 -8.48
N LYS A 91 0.42 -5.58 -9.19
CA LYS A 91 0.49 -7.00 -9.59
C LYS A 91 0.53 -7.93 -8.38
N GLN A 92 1.29 -7.60 -7.34
CA GLN A 92 1.30 -8.39 -6.10
C GLN A 92 -0.07 -8.38 -5.41
N PHE A 93 -0.71 -7.21 -5.30
CA PHE A 93 -2.03 -7.08 -4.69
C PHE A 93 -3.07 -7.88 -5.46
N SER A 94 -3.09 -7.77 -6.78
CA SER A 94 -3.99 -8.51 -7.67
C SER A 94 -3.78 -10.01 -7.50
N LYS A 95 -2.54 -10.50 -7.56
CA LYS A 95 -2.21 -11.92 -7.38
C LYS A 95 -2.66 -12.43 -6.01
N SER A 96 -2.40 -11.67 -4.96
CA SER A 96 -2.79 -12.02 -3.59
C SER A 96 -4.30 -12.00 -3.37
N PHE A 97 -5.04 -11.16 -4.10
CA PHE A 97 -6.51 -11.10 -4.00
C PHE A 97 -7.16 -12.24 -4.80
N GLN A 98 -6.72 -12.45 -6.04
CA GLN A 98 -7.32 -13.39 -6.98
C GLN A 98 -7.14 -14.86 -6.58
N GLN A 99 -6.17 -15.18 -5.70
CA GLN A 99 -5.96 -16.56 -5.24
C GLN A 99 -7.19 -17.19 -4.56
N PHE A 100 -8.12 -16.37 -4.03
CA PHE A 100 -9.33 -16.85 -3.37
C PHE A 100 -10.51 -17.04 -4.32
N ASN A 101 -10.42 -16.54 -5.56
CA ASN A 101 -11.48 -16.60 -6.57
C ASN A 101 -12.86 -16.13 -6.05
N VAL A 102 -12.87 -15.03 -5.29
CA VAL A 102 -14.07 -14.39 -4.74
C VAL A 102 -14.06 -12.90 -5.05
N MET A 103 -15.24 -12.29 -5.08
CA MET A 103 -15.39 -10.85 -5.30
C MET A 103 -15.01 -10.01 -4.07
N GLN A 104 -15.07 -10.59 -2.87
CA GLN A 104 -14.76 -9.93 -1.61
C GLN A 104 -14.08 -10.90 -0.65
N LEU A 105 -13.03 -10.43 0.00
CA LEU A 105 -12.30 -11.17 1.03
C LEU A 105 -12.94 -10.93 2.40
N ASN A 106 -13.16 -11.99 3.17
CA ASN A 106 -13.44 -11.90 4.60
C ASN A 106 -12.14 -11.66 5.40
N GLN A 107 -12.25 -11.47 6.73
CA GLN A 107 -11.09 -11.17 7.58
C GLN A 107 -9.98 -12.23 7.53
N ASP A 108 -10.32 -13.52 7.54
CA ASP A 108 -9.34 -14.60 7.51
C ASP A 108 -8.62 -14.66 6.13
N GLN A 109 -9.36 -14.42 5.04
CA GLN A 109 -8.79 -14.33 3.70
C GLN A 109 -7.90 -13.09 3.54
N ILE A 110 -8.29 -11.94 4.10
CA ILE A 110 -7.44 -10.75 4.16
C ILE A 110 -6.15 -11.05 4.92
N GLU A 111 -6.23 -11.73 6.07
CA GLU A 111 -5.04 -12.14 6.84
C GLU A 111 -4.10 -13.01 6.00
N MET A 112 -4.63 -14.03 5.33
CA MET A 112 -3.84 -14.92 4.46
C MET A 112 -3.23 -14.17 3.27
N ALA A 113 -4.00 -13.27 2.64
CA ALA A 113 -3.54 -12.42 1.55
C ALA A 113 -2.35 -11.55 1.99
N LEU A 114 -2.51 -10.83 3.11
CA LEU A 114 -1.48 -9.96 3.68
C LEU A 114 -0.21 -10.74 4.05
N LYS A 115 -0.35 -11.92 4.66
CA LYS A 115 0.79 -12.80 4.97
C LYS A 115 1.55 -13.24 3.71
N SER A 116 0.86 -13.52 2.61
CA SER A 116 1.50 -13.90 1.35
C SER A 116 2.38 -12.79 0.75
N MET A 117 2.13 -11.53 1.17
CA MET A 117 2.91 -10.35 0.81
C MET A 117 3.87 -9.89 1.92
N ASN A 118 4.12 -10.75 2.91
CA ASN A 118 4.97 -10.49 4.08
C ASN A 118 4.49 -9.36 5.00
N PHE A 119 3.20 -9.01 4.96
CA PHE A 119 2.60 -8.15 5.99
C PHE A 119 2.23 -9.00 7.21
N MET A 120 2.94 -8.78 8.31
CA MET A 120 2.69 -9.46 9.58
C MET A 120 1.89 -8.55 10.52
N LEU A 121 0.58 -8.74 10.54
CA LEU A 121 -0.35 -7.99 11.39
C LEU A 121 -1.04 -8.89 12.42
N GLN A 122 -1.36 -8.31 13.56
CA GLN A 122 -2.21 -8.94 14.56
C GLN A 122 -3.68 -8.91 14.10
N LYS A 123 -4.49 -9.88 14.54
CA LYS A 123 -5.91 -10.01 14.15
C LYS A 123 -6.74 -8.76 14.46
N ASN A 124 -6.45 -8.08 15.57
CA ASN A 124 -7.10 -6.81 15.92
C ASN A 124 -6.79 -5.68 14.92
N GLN A 125 -5.55 -5.59 14.42
CA GLN A 125 -5.14 -4.60 13.43
C GLN A 125 -5.86 -4.86 12.10
N ILE A 126 -5.96 -6.12 11.68
CA ILE A 126 -6.70 -6.52 10.48
C ILE A 126 -8.17 -6.12 10.61
N ASN A 127 -8.81 -6.45 11.74
CA ASN A 127 -10.20 -6.07 12.02
C ASN A 127 -10.42 -4.55 11.93
N ILE A 128 -9.51 -3.74 12.50
CA ILE A 128 -9.59 -2.27 12.41
C ILE A 128 -9.46 -1.79 10.96
N LEU A 129 -8.51 -2.35 10.19
CA LEU A 129 -8.31 -1.96 8.79
C LEU A 129 -9.49 -2.37 7.91
N THR A 130 -10.03 -3.57 8.09
CA THR A 130 -11.22 -4.03 7.38
C THR A 130 -12.44 -3.18 7.72
N LYS A 131 -12.62 -2.78 8.99
CA LYS A 131 -13.69 -1.84 9.36
C LYS A 131 -13.52 -0.44 8.80
N LYS A 132 -12.27 0.02 8.66
CA LYS A 132 -11.95 1.36 8.16
C LYS A 132 -12.13 1.49 6.64
N TYR A 133 -11.76 0.46 5.89
CA TYR A 133 -11.72 0.50 4.43
C TYR A 133 -12.74 -0.42 3.74
N GLY A 134 -13.18 -1.49 4.40
CA GLY A 134 -14.14 -2.46 3.87
C GLY A 134 -15.61 -2.07 4.11
N VAL A 135 -16.50 -2.97 3.70
CA VAL A 135 -17.96 -2.91 3.92
C VAL A 135 -18.40 -4.25 4.51
N ASP A 136 -19.20 -4.23 5.57
CA ASP A 136 -19.72 -5.42 6.26
C ASP A 136 -18.64 -6.46 6.64
N ASP A 137 -17.52 -5.97 7.20
CA ASP A 137 -16.35 -6.78 7.59
C ASP A 137 -15.70 -7.58 6.43
N LYS A 138 -15.94 -7.15 5.19
CA LYS A 138 -15.33 -7.69 3.97
C LYS A 138 -14.68 -6.58 3.14
N ALA A 139 -13.76 -6.97 2.26
CA ALA A 139 -13.09 -6.06 1.35
C ALA A 139 -13.13 -6.57 -0.10
N ASN A 140 -13.66 -5.77 -1.04
CA ASN A 140 -13.44 -5.99 -2.48
C ASN A 140 -11.99 -5.62 -2.86
N PHE A 141 -11.65 -5.72 -4.15
CA PHE A 141 -10.28 -5.45 -4.59
C PHE A 141 -9.83 -4.02 -4.27
N GLY A 142 -10.65 -3.00 -4.56
CA GLY A 142 -10.25 -1.60 -4.31
C GLY A 142 -10.05 -1.30 -2.81
N GLN A 143 -10.87 -1.87 -1.95
CA GLN A 143 -10.76 -1.76 -0.50
C GLN A 143 -9.54 -2.52 0.04
N PHE A 144 -9.26 -3.70 -0.54
CA PHE A 144 -8.06 -4.47 -0.22
C PHE A 144 -6.78 -3.72 -0.61
N VAL A 145 -6.75 -3.07 -1.77
CA VAL A 145 -5.64 -2.20 -2.19
C VAL A 145 -5.47 -1.04 -1.20
N ALA A 146 -6.55 -0.45 -0.68
CA ALA A 146 -6.46 0.60 0.34
C ALA A 146 -5.80 0.11 1.63
N ILE A 147 -6.15 -1.10 2.08
CA ILE A 147 -5.51 -1.76 3.24
C ILE A 147 -4.01 -1.93 2.97
N CYS A 148 -3.64 -2.46 1.80
CA CYS A 148 -2.24 -2.69 1.44
C CYS A 148 -1.45 -1.39 1.31
N ALA A 149 -2.02 -0.37 0.67
CA ALA A 149 -1.43 0.96 0.53
C ALA A 149 -1.19 1.63 1.89
N TYR A 150 -2.13 1.49 2.84
CA TYR A 150 -1.92 1.96 4.22
C TYR A 150 -0.69 1.33 4.86
N LEU A 151 -0.50 0.02 4.67
CA LEU A 151 0.62 -0.72 5.24
C LEU A 151 1.94 -0.34 4.57
N LEU A 152 1.95 -0.15 3.25
CA LEU A 152 3.11 0.37 2.52
C LEU A 152 3.50 1.76 3.00
N LEU A 153 2.53 2.65 3.20
CA LEU A 153 2.78 3.98 3.75
C LEU A 153 3.41 3.90 5.14
N CYS A 154 2.91 3.01 6.02
CA CYS A 154 3.50 2.77 7.33
C CYS A 154 4.95 2.28 7.21
N GLN A 155 5.24 1.35 6.31
CA GLN A 155 6.60 0.87 6.05
C GLN A 155 7.51 1.98 5.53
N ARG A 156 7.00 2.86 4.65
CA ARG A 156 7.73 4.01 4.11
C ARG A 156 8.07 5.02 5.21
N ILE A 157 7.13 5.30 6.10
CA ILE A 157 7.34 6.17 7.28
C ILE A 157 8.41 5.55 8.19
N VAL A 158 8.31 4.25 8.52
CA VAL A 158 9.34 3.56 9.31
C VAL A 158 10.70 3.68 8.63
N LYS A 159 10.82 3.36 7.34
CA LYS A 159 12.10 3.52 6.61
C LYS A 159 12.65 4.95 6.62
N LYS A 160 11.78 5.96 6.60
CA LYS A 160 12.18 7.38 6.55
C LYS A 160 12.64 7.90 7.92
N PHE A 161 12.05 7.41 9.01
CA PHE A 161 12.27 7.97 10.35
C PHE A 161 12.95 7.03 11.35
N ASP A 162 12.91 5.72 11.14
CA ASP A 162 13.59 4.75 11.98
C ASP A 162 15.07 4.62 11.58
N LYS A 163 15.95 4.68 12.58
CA LYS A 163 17.40 4.50 12.43
C LYS A 163 17.82 3.02 12.58
N GLY A 164 16.95 2.08 12.20
CA GLY A 164 17.18 0.64 12.25
C GLY A 164 16.82 -0.04 13.58
N SER A 165 16.01 0.61 14.42
CA SER A 165 15.60 0.10 15.74
C SER A 165 14.23 -0.61 15.73
N GLY A 166 13.48 -0.50 14.64
CA GLY A 166 12.08 -0.88 14.54
C GLY A 166 11.14 0.03 15.35
N LYS A 167 11.63 1.17 15.85
CA LYS A 167 10.89 2.11 16.69
C LYS A 167 11.10 3.54 16.22
N ILE A 168 10.04 4.34 16.27
CA ILE A 168 10.11 5.77 15.99
C ILE A 168 9.83 6.52 17.30
N THR A 169 10.76 7.36 17.73
CA THR A 169 10.54 8.28 18.86
C THR A 169 10.19 9.64 18.31
N LEU A 170 9.02 10.16 18.70
CA LEU A 170 8.49 11.44 18.24
C LEU A 170 8.16 12.32 19.44
N ASP A 171 8.47 13.60 19.32
CA ASP A 171 7.86 14.64 20.14
C ASP A 171 6.47 15.01 19.57
N LEU A 172 5.78 15.95 20.20
CA LEU A 172 4.44 16.35 19.76
C LEU A 172 4.44 16.85 18.30
N GLN A 173 5.43 17.64 17.91
CA GLN A 173 5.56 18.12 16.54
C GLN A 173 5.80 16.96 15.56
N GLY A 174 6.61 15.97 15.94
CA GLY A 174 6.82 14.74 15.18
C GLY A 174 5.53 13.95 14.98
N VAL A 175 4.67 13.85 16.01
CA VAL A 175 3.36 13.18 15.89
C VAL A 175 2.44 13.94 14.92
N VAL A 176 2.39 15.27 15.01
CA VAL A 176 1.59 16.10 14.09
C VAL A 176 2.10 15.95 12.65
N ASN A 177 3.42 16.04 12.44
CA ASN A 177 4.05 15.87 11.14
C ASN A 177 3.78 14.48 10.56
N LEU A 178 3.82 13.42 11.39
CA LEU A 178 3.47 12.07 10.97
C LEU A 178 1.98 11.97 10.59
N GLY A 179 1.09 12.62 11.34
CA GLY A 179 -0.34 12.67 11.04
C GLY A 179 -0.64 13.23 9.64
N MET A 180 0.14 14.23 9.20
CA MET A 180 -0.01 14.84 7.88
C MET A 180 0.28 13.89 6.71
N TRP A 181 0.96 12.76 6.93
CA TRP A 181 1.17 11.75 5.87
C TRP A 181 -0.10 10.97 5.51
N PHE A 182 -1.13 11.05 6.35
CA PHE A 182 -2.40 10.33 6.18
C PHE A 182 -3.58 11.23 5.81
N VAL A 183 -3.32 12.53 5.59
CA VAL A 183 -4.27 13.56 5.17
C VAL A 183 -4.09 13.81 3.68
#